data_AF-A0A1C6GH94-F1
#
_entry.id   AF-A0A1C6GH94-F1
#
_cell.length_a   1.000
_cell.length_b   1.000
_cell.length_c   1.000
_cell.angle_alpha   90.00
_cell.angle_beta   90.00
_cell.angle_gamma   90.00
#
_symmetry.space_group_name_H-M   'P 1'
#
loop_
_entity.id
_entity.type
_entity.pdbx_description
1 polymer ?
#
loop_
_entity_poly.entity_id
_entity_poly.type
_entity_poly.pdbx_seq_one_letter_code
_entity_poly.pdbx_strand_id
1 'polypeptide(L)'
;MVKSLDRSSGFTKSSRSLGQQIHKGYKATKNFPKIGKEFNRIKGIRPDYISFDAKKLFELKPMNKRSLELGIRQLQRYDQVLDGEFELWLELY
;
A
#
# COMPACT_ATOMS: atom_id res chain seq x y z
N MET A 1 -6.38 10.31 -8.32
CA MET A 1 -5.46 11.19 -7.55
C MET A 1 -4.87 10.39 -6.40
N VAL A 2 -3.54 10.22 -6.33
CA VAL A 2 -2.86 9.49 -5.24
C VAL A 2 -2.84 10.36 -3.99
N LYS A 3 -3.33 9.85 -2.85
CA LYS A 3 -3.25 10.51 -1.55
C LYS A 3 -2.17 9.84 -0.70
N SER A 4 -1.14 10.57 -0.32
CA SER A 4 -0.14 10.08 0.63
C SER A 4 -0.54 10.47 2.05
N LEU A 5 -0.51 9.53 2.99
CA LEU A 5 -0.79 9.80 4.40
C LEU A 5 0.48 9.48 5.20
N ASP A 6 1.17 10.53 5.65
CA ASP A 6 2.38 10.41 6.45
C ASP A 6 1.99 10.08 7.89
N ARG A 7 2.46 8.92 8.39
CA ARG A 7 2.28 8.50 9.78
C ARG A 7 3.61 8.35 10.52
N SER A 8 4.72 8.76 9.91
CA SER A 8 6.08 8.60 10.43
C SER A 8 6.67 9.96 10.80
N SER A 9 7.24 10.06 12.01
CA SER A 9 7.87 11.28 12.52
C SER A 9 9.30 11.52 11.98
N GLY A 10 9.75 10.80 10.94
CA GLY A 10 11.10 10.93 10.40
C GLY A 10 11.54 9.82 9.43
N PHE A 11 12.72 10.00 8.83
CA PHE A 11 13.32 9.08 7.85
C PHE A 11 13.53 7.67 8.42
N THR A 12 12.98 6.65 7.75
CA THR A 12 13.09 5.25 8.18
C THR A 12 14.09 4.47 7.32
N LYS A 13 15.23 4.10 7.92
CA LYS A 13 16.17 3.12 7.34
C LYS A 13 15.67 1.70 7.63
N SER A 14 14.81 1.17 6.75
CA SER A 14 14.24 -0.17 6.90
C SER A 14 15.17 -1.27 6.39
N SER A 15 15.39 -2.32 7.19
CA SER A 15 16.02 -3.56 6.72
C SER A 15 14.98 -4.48 6.07
N ARG A 16 15.42 -5.42 5.22
CA ARG A 16 14.51 -6.38 4.59
C ARG A 16 13.70 -7.20 5.62
N SER A 17 14.31 -7.55 6.74
CA SER A 17 13.65 -8.28 7.83
C SER A 17 12.57 -7.43 8.50
N LEU A 18 12.92 -6.19 8.86
CA LEU A 18 11.98 -5.26 9.49
C LEU A 18 10.80 -4.95 8.57
N GLY A 19 11.06 -4.71 7.29
CA GLY A 19 10.01 -4.51 6.30
C GLY A 19 9.04 -5.70 6.24
N GLN A 20 9.54 -6.95 6.18
CA GLN A 20 8.66 -8.12 6.20
C GLN A 20 7.78 -8.20 7.47
N GLN A 21 8.35 -7.89 8.63
CA GLN A 21 7.59 -7.89 9.89
C GLN A 21 6.48 -6.83 9.89
N ILE A 22 6.79 -5.62 9.43
CA ILE A 22 5.83 -4.52 9.33
C ILE A 22 4.71 -4.87 8.34
N HIS A 23 5.05 -5.31 7.13
CA HIS A 23 4.06 -5.72 6.14
C HIS A 23 3.21 -6.90 6.62
N LYS A 24 3.75 -7.83 7.42
CA LYS A 24 2.98 -8.93 8.03
C LYS A 24 1.92 -8.43 9.03
N GLY A 25 2.22 -7.41 9.82
CA GLY A 25 1.27 -6.79 10.77
C GLY A 25 0.31 -5.78 10.13
N TYR A 26 0.65 -5.26 8.96
CA TYR A 26 -0.12 -4.22 8.28
C TYR A 26 -1.56 -4.63 7.99
N LYS A 27 -2.52 -3.78 8.43
CA LYS A 27 -3.98 -3.94 8.31
C LYS A 27 -4.45 -5.37 8.60
N ALA A 28 -3.82 -6.04 9.57
CA ALA A 28 -4.15 -7.41 9.97
C ALA A 28 -5.05 -7.43 11.22
N THR A 29 -6.07 -6.56 11.28
CA THR A 29 -6.95 -6.42 12.46
C THR A 29 -8.40 -6.81 12.11
N LYS A 30 -9.27 -6.94 13.12
CA LYS A 30 -10.69 -7.29 12.89
C LYS A 30 -11.42 -6.30 11.96
N ASN A 31 -10.98 -5.04 11.92
CA ASN A 31 -11.57 -3.98 11.08
C ASN A 31 -11.06 -4.01 9.63
N PHE A 32 -10.07 -4.87 9.34
CA PHE A 32 -9.48 -5.05 8.01
C PHE A 32 -9.49 -6.54 7.66
N PRO A 33 -10.54 -7.04 6.98
CA PRO A 33 -10.63 -8.46 6.65
C PRO A 33 -9.40 -8.94 5.86
N LYS A 34 -8.87 -10.10 6.24
CA LYS A 34 -7.67 -10.70 5.61
C LYS A 34 -7.78 -10.88 4.10
N ILE A 35 -9.00 -10.96 3.56
CA ILE A 35 -9.29 -11.08 2.12
C ILE A 35 -8.67 -9.93 1.32
N GLY A 36 -8.56 -8.73 1.91
CA GLY A 36 -7.97 -7.57 1.25
C GLY A 36 -6.44 -7.59 1.18
N LYS A 37 -5.78 -8.44 1.96
CA LYS A 37 -4.32 -8.50 2.06
C LYS A 37 -3.75 -9.47 1.02
N GLU A 38 -2.65 -9.08 0.38
CA GLU A 38 -1.97 -9.89 -0.66
C GLU A 38 -2.88 -10.27 -1.84
N PHE A 39 -3.91 -9.48 -2.11
CA PHE A 39 -4.84 -9.70 -3.21
C PHE A 39 -4.09 -9.77 -4.55
N ASN A 40 -4.30 -10.84 -5.31
CA ASN A 40 -3.63 -11.09 -6.60
C ASN A 40 -4.58 -11.57 -7.71
N ARG A 41 -5.90 -11.44 -7.51
CA ARG A 41 -6.90 -11.97 -8.46
C ARG A 41 -7.07 -11.10 -9.71
N ILE A 42 -6.64 -9.84 -9.68
CA ILE A 42 -6.56 -8.97 -10.85
C ILE A 42 -5.12 -8.97 -11.33
N LYS A 43 -4.88 -9.43 -12.57
CA LYS A 43 -3.54 -9.51 -13.15
C LYS A 43 -2.88 -8.13 -13.13
N GLY A 44 -1.68 -8.03 -12.56
CA GLY A 44 -0.94 -6.77 -12.44
C GLY A 44 -1.24 -5.99 -11.15
N ILE A 45 -2.17 -6.44 -10.31
CA ILE A 45 -2.52 -5.82 -9.03
C ILE A 45 -2.06 -6.72 -7.89
N ARG A 46 -1.18 -6.20 -7.04
CA ARG A 46 -0.75 -6.84 -5.78
C ARG A 46 -0.50 -5.80 -4.68
N PRO A 47 -1.55 -5.16 -4.16
CA PRO A 47 -1.41 -4.15 -3.12
C PRO A 47 -1.09 -4.80 -1.78
N ASP A 48 -0.55 -4.01 -0.86
CA ASP A 48 -0.43 -4.42 0.53
C ASP A 48 -1.81 -4.64 1.17
N TYR A 49 -2.81 -3.84 0.75
CA TYR A 49 -4.20 -4.04 1.12
C TYR A 49 -5.18 -3.42 0.11
N ILE A 50 -6.33 -4.05 -0.10
CA ILE A 50 -7.46 -3.51 -0.87
C ILE A 50 -8.79 -3.69 -0.11
N SER A 51 -9.63 -2.67 -0.14
CA SER A 51 -11.03 -2.73 0.30
C SER A 51 -11.93 -2.43 -0.89
N PHE A 52 -12.73 -3.41 -1.30
CA PHE A 52 -13.71 -3.25 -2.36
C PHE A 52 -14.91 -2.42 -1.90
N ASP A 53 -15.36 -2.63 -0.66
CA ASP A 53 -16.50 -1.91 -0.07
C ASP A 53 -16.24 -0.40 0.00
N ALA A 54 -15.05 -0.02 0.44
CA ALA A 54 -14.65 1.38 0.54
C ALA A 54 -14.04 1.93 -0.76
N LYS A 55 -13.86 1.08 -1.79
CA LYS A 55 -13.09 1.36 -3.01
C LYS A 55 -11.73 2.01 -2.73
N LYS A 56 -10.93 1.40 -1.85
CA LYS A 56 -9.59 1.90 -1.47
C LYS A 56 -8.52 0.85 -1.68
N LEU A 57 -7.38 1.28 -2.21
CA LEU A 57 -6.18 0.47 -2.36
C LEU A 57 -5.03 1.15 -1.62
N PHE A 58 -4.29 0.37 -0.84
CA PHE A 58 -3.19 0.85 -0.02
C PHE A 58 -1.88 0.16 -0.39
N GLU A 59 -0.82 0.96 -0.48
CA GLU A 59 0.56 0.51 -0.55
C GLU A 59 1.31 1.08 0.64
N LEU A 60 2.11 0.24 1.30
CA LEU A 60 2.93 0.60 2.45
C LEU A 60 4.40 0.64 2.03
N LYS A 61 5.10 1.73 2.33
CA LYS A 61 6.53 1.87 2.02
C LYS A 61 7.28 2.51 3.18
N PRO A 62 8.57 2.19 3.38
CA PRO A 62 9.37 2.92 4.36
C PRO A 62 9.54 4.39 3.93
N MET A 63 9.62 5.30 4.89
CA MET A 63 9.76 6.74 4.69
C MET A 63 11.17 7.11 4.20
N ASN A 64 11.43 6.86 2.92
CA ASN A 64 12.61 7.34 2.21
C ASN A 64 12.27 7.67 0.75
N LYS A 65 13.04 8.58 0.14
CA LYS A 65 12.79 9.08 -1.22
C LYS A 65 12.62 7.97 -2.26
N ARG A 66 13.52 6.98 -2.26
CA ARG A 66 13.47 5.86 -3.21
C ARG A 66 12.19 5.05 -3.07
N SER A 67 11.80 4.71 -1.85
CA SER A 67 10.61 3.91 -1.58
C SER A 67 9.32 4.68 -1.89
N LEU A 68 9.29 5.99 -1.64
CA LEU A 68 8.19 6.87 -2.03
C LEU A 68 8.00 6.87 -3.55
N GLU A 69 9.06 7.11 -4.32
CA GLU A 69 9.01 7.14 -5.78
C GLU A 69 8.54 5.78 -6.36
N LEU A 70 9.03 4.68 -5.79
CA LEU A 70 8.59 3.33 -6.18
C LEU A 70 7.11 3.10 -5.85
N GLY A 71 6.65 3.53 -4.68
CA GLY A 71 5.25 3.44 -4.27
C GLY A 71 4.33 4.22 -5.22
N ILE A 72 4.69 5.46 -5.56
CA ILE A 72 3.91 6.29 -6.50
C ILE A 72 3.81 5.63 -7.87
N ARG A 73 4.93 5.16 -8.44
CA ARG A 73 4.94 4.46 -9.74
C ARG A 73 4.09 3.19 -9.72
N GLN A 74 4.07 2.49 -8.60
CA GLN A 74 3.27 1.29 -8.42
C GLN A 74 1.78 1.61 -8.37
N LEU A 75 1.37 2.63 -7.61
CA LEU A 75 -0.02 3.09 -7.57
C LEU A 75 -0.49 3.61 -8.94
N GLN A 76 0.35 4.33 -9.68
CA GLN A 76 0.01 4.77 -11.05
C GLN A 76 -0.29 3.60 -11.99
N ARG A 77 0.48 2.50 -11.91
CA ARG A 77 0.17 1.28 -12.68
C ARG A 77 -1.15 0.65 -12.25
N TYR A 78 -1.46 0.67 -10.96
CA TYR A 78 -2.74 0.16 -10.48
C TYR A 78 -3.91 1.00 -10.97
N ASP A 79 -3.78 2.33 -10.99
CA ASP A 79 -4.80 3.25 -11.50
C ASP A 79 -5.20 2.93 -12.94
N GLN A 80 -4.21 2.63 -13.79
CA GLN A 80 -4.42 2.25 -15.20
C GLN A 80 -5.19 0.93 -15.35
N VAL A 81 -4.95 -0.04 -14.47
CA VAL A 81 -5.61 -1.35 -14.51
C VAL A 81 -7.01 -1.31 -13.89
N LEU A 82 -7.22 -0.43 -12.92
CA LEU A 82 -8.47 -0.29 -12.16
C LEU A 82 -9.39 0.81 -12.70
N ASP A 83 -9.03 1.45 -13.82
CA ASP A 83 -9.79 2.50 -14.50
C ASP A 83 -10.26 3.64 -13.56
N GLY A 84 -9.41 4.01 -12.60
CA GLY A 84 -9.70 5.07 -11.64
C GLY A 84 -10.83 4.78 -10.63
N GLU A 85 -11.32 3.53 -10.53
CA GLU A 85 -12.43 3.19 -9.63
C GLU A 85 -12.06 3.23 -8.14
N PHE A 86 -10.77 3.24 -7.81
CA PHE A 86 -10.27 3.15 -6.44
C PHE A 86 -9.54 4.42 -6.00
N GLU A 87 -9.74 4.80 -4.75
CA GLU A 87 -8.88 5.76 -4.07
C GLU A 87 -7.55 5.10 -3.70
N LEU A 88 -6.44 5.64 -4.20
CA LEU A 88 -5.11 5.06 -4.05
C LEU A 88 -4.32 5.77 -2.96
N TRP A 89 -3.84 4.99 -1.98
CA TRP A 89 -3.15 5.47 -0.79
C TRP A 89 -1.73 4.95 -0.70
N LEU A 90 -0.77 5.87 -0.57
CA LEU A 90 0.60 5.54 -0.18
C LEU A 90 0.77 5.88 1.30
N GLU A 91 0.83 4.86 2.15
CA GLU A 91 1.12 5.00 3.57
C GLU A 91 2.62 4.79 3.81
N LEU A 92 3.19 5.60 4.69
CA LEU A 92 4.61 5.55 5.03
C LEU A 92 4.81 5.10 6.49
N TYR A 93 5.94 4.43 6.74
CA TYR A 93 6.40 4.03 8.08
C TYR A 93 7.90 4.30 8.27
#